data_AF-A0A6J5FWI8-F1
#
_entry.id   AF-A0A6J5FWI8-F1
#
_cell.length_a   1.000
_cell.length_b   1.000
_cell.length_c   1.000
_cell.angle_alpha   90.00
_cell.angle_beta   90.00
_cell.angle_gamma   90.00
#
_symmetry.space_group_name_H-M   'P 1'
#
loop_
_entity.id
_entity.type
_entity.pdbx_description
1 polymer ?
#
loop_
_entity_poly.entity_id
_entity_poly.type
_entity_poly.pdbx_seq_one_letter_code
_entity_poly.pdbx_strand_id
1 'polypeptide(L)' 'MRVQSSSEVADEAEVIGRKIVDTYLAPDKSFIEIREMLADGSIDIRNNFSDACRAEFASLRAQLE' A
#
# COMPACT_ATOMS: atom_id res chain seq x y z
N MET A 1 20.08 2.52 2.94
CA MET A 1 18.93 1.77 3.47
C MET A 1 18.55 2.45 4.79
N ARG A 2 17.40 3.15 4.87
CA ARG A 2 16.94 3.73 6.14
C ARG A 2 16.25 2.63 6.96
N VAL A 3 16.36 2.71 8.28
CA VAL A 3 15.72 1.76 9.21
C VAL A 3 14.28 2.16 9.50
N GLN A 4 13.90 3.43 9.27
CA GLN A 4 12.58 3.96 9.65
C GLN A 4 12.02 4.89 8.55
N SER A 5 10.80 4.59 8.11
CA SER A 5 9.96 5.43 7.24
C SER A 5 9.16 6.44 8.07
N SER A 6 8.59 7.45 7.40
CA SER A 6 7.66 8.41 8.00
C SER A 6 6.43 7.70 8.56
N SER A 7 5.77 8.35 9.52
CA SER A 7 4.50 7.86 10.07
C SER A 7 3.45 7.68 8.98
N GLU A 8 3.38 8.60 8.01
CA GLU A 8 2.45 8.53 6.88
C GLU A 8 2.66 7.27 6.03
N VAL A 9 3.92 6.91 5.74
CA VAL A 9 4.25 5.67 5.02
C VAL A 9 3.91 4.43 5.85
N ALA A 10 4.13 4.49 7.17
CA ALA A 10 3.79 3.39 8.07
C ALA A 10 2.27 3.18 8.21
N ASP A 11 1.50 4.25 8.30
CA ASP A 11 0.03 4.22 8.41
C ASP A 11 -0.58 3.64 7.13
N GLU A 12 -0.12 4.09 5.95
CA GLU A 12 -0.57 3.55 4.67
C GLU A 12 -0.15 2.08 4.48
N ALA A 13 1.00 1.67 5.01
CA ALA A 13 1.41 0.26 5.03
C ALA A 13 0.48 -0.59 5.90
N GLU A 14 0.05 -0.09 7.07
CA GLU A 14 -0.92 -0.79 7.93
C GLU A 14 -2.25 -0.99 7.19
N VAL A 15 -2.76 0.07 6.55
CA VAL A 15 -4.03 0.03 5.80
C VAL A 15 -3.98 -1.03 4.69
N ILE A 16 -2.89 -1.10 3.94
CA ILE A 16 -2.71 -2.13 2.90
C ILE A 16 -2.59 -3.52 3.51
N GLY A 17 -1.78 -3.68 4.55
CA GLY A 17 -1.61 -4.97 5.22
C GLY A 17 -2.94 -5.54 5.69
N ARG A 18 -3.78 -4.70 6.30
CA ARG A 18 -5.14 -5.07 6.72
C ARG A 18 -6.03 -5.44 5.54
N LYS A 19 -6.06 -4.63 4.49
CA LYS A 19 -6.83 -4.95 3.26
C LYS A 19 -6.42 -6.29 2.65
N ILE A 20 -5.13 -6.59 2.60
CA ILE A 20 -4.62 -7.86 2.06
C ILE A 20 -5.13 -9.03 2.90
N VAL A 21 -4.96 -8.94 4.23
CA VAL A 21 -5.40 -9.99 5.16
C VAL A 21 -6.92 -10.19 5.07
N ASP A 22 -7.69 -9.10 5.11
CA ASP A 22 -9.15 -9.15 5.03
C ASP A 22 -9.64 -9.74 3.71
N THR A 23 -8.94 -9.44 2.60
CA THR A 23 -9.27 -9.97 1.27
C THR A 23 -9.03 -11.47 1.17
N TYR A 24 -7.91 -11.96 1.70
CA TYR A 24 -7.60 -13.40 1.68
C TYR A 24 -8.44 -14.20 2.68
N LEU A 25 -8.91 -13.58 3.77
CA LEU A 25 -9.78 -14.22 4.77
C LEU A 25 -11.28 -14.11 4.44
N ALA A 26 -11.65 -13.39 3.38
CA ALA A 26 -13.04 -13.26 2.96
C ALA A 26 -13.61 -14.64 2.57
N PRO A 27 -14.76 -15.05 3.14
CA PRO A 27 -15.41 -16.29 2.73
C PRO A 27 -15.83 -16.19 1.25
N ASP A 28 -15.79 -17.33 0.57
CA ASP A 28 -16.27 -17.49 -0.81
C ASP A 28 -15.56 -16.66 -1.88
N LYS A 29 -14.33 -16.19 -1.63
CA LYS A 29 -13.48 -15.58 -2.66
C LYS A 29 -12.37 -16.53 -3.11
N SER A 30 -12.39 -16.89 -4.37
CA SER A 30 -11.28 -17.58 -5.03
C SER A 30 -10.13 -16.62 -5.33
N PHE A 31 -8.91 -17.16 -5.47
CA PHE A 31 -7.75 -16.39 -5.89
C PHE A 31 -7.93 -15.72 -7.26
N ILE A 32 -8.75 -16.29 -8.15
CA ILE A 32 -9.02 -15.71 -9.47
C ILE A 32 -9.84 -14.43 -9.31
N GLU A 33 -10.90 -14.46 -8.50
CA GLU A 33 -11.72 -13.28 -8.21
C GLU A 33 -10.89 -12.19 -7.53
N ILE A 34 -10.04 -12.54 -6.56
CA ILE A 34 -9.13 -11.58 -5.92
C ILE A 34 -8.20 -10.94 -6.98
N ARG A 35 -7.69 -11.71 -7.93
CA ARG A 35 -6.83 -11.20 -9.01
C ARG A 35 -7.58 -10.27 -9.96
N GLU A 36 -8.84 -10.58 -10.26
CA GLU A 36 -9.71 -9.71 -11.06
C GLU A 36 -10.01 -8.40 -10.33
N MET A 37 -10.34 -8.47 -9.04
CA MET A 37 -10.54 -7.29 -8.18
C MET A 37 -9.29 -6.39 -8.08
N LEU A 38 -8.09 -6.98 -8.16
CA LEU A 38 -6.84 -6.22 -8.22
C LEU A 38 -6.60 -5.60 -9.61
N ALA A 39 -7.04 -6.27 -10.66
CA ALA A 39 -6.87 -5.81 -12.05
C ALA A 39 -7.87 -4.70 -12.42
N ASP A 40 -9.10 -4.80 -11.92
CA ASP A 40 -10.17 -3.82 -12.16
C ASP A 40 -10.14 -2.63 -11.19
N GLY A 41 -9.34 -2.71 -10.13
CA GLY A 41 -9.18 -1.64 -9.13
C GLY A 41 -10.23 -1.64 -8.02
N SER A 42 -11.10 -2.66 -7.94
CA SER A 42 -12.05 -2.84 -6.83
C SER A 42 -11.35 -3.01 -5.49
N ILE A 43 -10.12 -3.52 -5.50
CA ILE A 43 -9.22 -3.52 -4.35
C ILE A 43 -7.99 -2.72 -4.72
N ASP A 44 -7.87 -1.54 -4.12
CA ASP A 44 -6.65 -0.74 -4.22
C ASP A 44 -5.72 -1.02 -3.04
N ILE A 45 -4.64 -1.74 -3.35
CA ILE A 45 -3.52 -2.05 -2.46
C ILE A 45 -2.25 -1.27 -2.84
N ARG A 46 -2.33 -0.27 -3.73
CA ARG A 46 -1.13 0.32 -4.32
C ARG A 46 -1.05 1.83 -4.27
N ASN A 47 -2.15 2.55 -4.49
CA ASN A 47 -2.01 3.96 -4.88
C ASN A 47 -1.57 4.85 -3.71
N ASN A 48 -2.29 4.86 -2.59
CA ASN A 48 -1.98 5.77 -1.47
C ASN A 48 -0.59 5.53 -0.85
N PHE A 49 -0.20 4.28 -0.65
CA PHE A 49 1.13 3.96 -0.12
C PHE A 49 2.25 4.31 -1.10
N SER A 50 2.06 4.07 -2.39
CA SER A 50 3.03 4.50 -3.39
C SER A 50 3.19 6.02 -3.38
N ASP A 51 2.10 6.76 -3.20
CA ASP A 51 2.13 8.23 -3.16
C ASP A 51 2.82 8.73 -1.90
N ALA A 52 2.51 8.16 -0.73
CA ALA A 52 3.20 8.44 0.52
C ALA A 52 4.71 8.17 0.43
N CYS A 53 5.12 7.04 -0.17
CA CYS A 53 6.53 6.72 -0.38
C CYS A 53 7.21 7.73 -1.31
N ARG A 54 6.55 8.15 -2.39
CA ARG A 54 7.08 9.14 -3.34
C ARG A 54 7.20 10.52 -2.72
N ALA A 55 6.21 10.93 -1.91
CA ALA A 55 6.22 12.19 -1.19
C ALA A 55 7.35 12.22 -0.16
N GLU A 56 7.52 11.15 0.63
CA GLU A 56 8.66 11.00 1.55
C GLU A 56 9.99 11.11 0.78
N PHE A 57 10.13 10.36 -0.32
CA PHE A 57 11.37 10.35 -1.09
C PHE A 57 11.71 11.72 -1.69
N ALA A 58 10.71 12.43 -2.21
CA ALA A 58 10.87 13.78 -2.74
C ALA A 58 11.28 14.77 -1.64
N SER A 59 10.67 14.68 -0.45
CA SER A 59 11.03 15.51 0.70
C SER A 59 12.48 15.29 1.14
N LEU A 60 12.91 14.02 1.23
CA LEU A 60 14.30 13.68 1.60
C LEU A 60 15.31 14.17 0.57
N ARG A 61 14.98 14.10 -0.72
CA ARG A 61 15.84 14.66 -1.78
C ARG A 61 16.01 16.17 -1.64
N ALA A 62 14.91 16.90 -1.36
CA ALA A 62 14.95 18.34 -1.19
C ALA A 62 15.73 18.79 0.06
N GLN A 63 15.90 17.93 1.07
CA GLN A 63 16.72 18.20 2.25
C GLN A 63 18.23 17.98 2.03
N LEU A 64 18.61 17.32 0.94
CA LEU A 64 20.00 17.05 0.58
C LEU A 64 20.59 18.08 -0.41
N GLU A 65 19.75 18.96 -0.95
CA GLU A 65 20.12 20.10 -1.81
C GLU A 65 20.27 21.38 -0.97
#